data_AF-A0A919M2C7-F1
#
_entry.id   AF-A0A919M2C7-F1
#
_cell.length_a   1.000
_cell.length_b   1.000
_cell.length_c   1.000
_cell.angle_alpha   90.00
_cell.angle_beta   90.00
_cell.angle_gamma   90.00
#
_symmetry.space_group_name_H-M   'P 1'
#
loop_
_entity.id
_entity.type
_entity.pdbx_description
1 polymer ?
#
loop_
_entity_poly.entity_id
_entity_poly.type
_entity_poly.pdbx_seq_one_letter_code
_entity_poly.pdbx_strand_id
1 'polypeptide(L)'
;MRRSPGSTTKRRLGGPGEGGYAVGMEQDTSSKLSVEDIHARMGLAVTDEGKARARQRRRRAERARDTEGRAAFLAGLRSRPA
;
A
#
# COMPACT_ATOMS: atom_id res chain seq x y z
N MET A 1 -18.34 -49.99 -48.46
CA MET A 1 -17.78 -49.84 -47.10
C MET A 1 -17.71 -48.37 -46.75
N ARG A 2 -18.34 -47.93 -45.65
CA ARG A 2 -18.01 -46.76 -44.81
C ARG A 2 -19.00 -46.74 -43.63
N ARG A 3 -18.56 -47.29 -42.49
CA ARG A 3 -19.14 -47.00 -41.16
C ARG A 3 -18.32 -45.83 -40.61
N SER A 4 -18.99 -44.83 -40.03
CA SER A 4 -18.36 -43.91 -39.09
C SER A 4 -19.17 -43.89 -37.79
N PRO A 5 -18.50 -43.82 -36.62
CA PRO A 5 -19.01 -44.31 -35.35
C PRO A 5 -19.40 -43.18 -34.39
N GLY A 6 -19.99 -43.56 -33.26
CA GLY A 6 -20.56 -42.69 -32.25
C GLY A 6 -19.63 -41.63 -31.66
N SER A 7 -20.26 -40.55 -31.20
CA SER A 7 -19.64 -39.51 -30.37
C SER A 7 -20.16 -39.66 -28.95
N THR A 8 -19.32 -40.28 -28.12
CA THR A 8 -19.36 -40.16 -26.66
C THR A 8 -18.66 -38.85 -26.28
N THR A 9 -19.12 -38.19 -25.21
CA THR A 9 -18.31 -37.47 -24.19
C THR A 9 -18.71 -36.01 -23.89
N LYS A 10 -19.34 -35.87 -22.72
CA LYS A 10 -19.29 -34.81 -21.68
C LYS A 10 -18.97 -33.34 -22.06
N ARG A 11 -19.91 -32.46 -21.75
CA ARG A 11 -19.69 -31.12 -21.13
C ARG A 11 -20.74 -30.99 -20.00
N ARG A 12 -20.38 -31.01 -18.71
CA ARG A 12 -19.97 -29.85 -17.87
C ARG A 12 -20.84 -28.63 -18.26
N LEU A 13 -21.68 -28.03 -17.41
CA LEU A 13 -21.50 -27.65 -16.01
C LEU A 13 -22.88 -27.50 -15.36
N GLY A 14 -23.17 -28.29 -14.32
CA GLY A 14 -24.10 -27.86 -13.29
C GLY A 14 -23.33 -26.91 -12.37
N GLY A 15 -23.68 -25.64 -12.37
CA GLY A 15 -23.19 -24.69 -11.38
C GLY A 15 -24.32 -24.30 -10.44
N PRO A 16 -24.48 -24.97 -9.29
CA PRO A 16 -25.10 -24.34 -8.14
C PRO A 16 -24.00 -23.62 -7.37
N GLY A 17 -24.29 -22.36 -7.03
CA GLY A 17 -23.32 -21.46 -6.44
C GLY A 17 -22.78 -21.92 -5.11
N GLU A 18 -21.65 -21.34 -4.73
CA GLU A 18 -21.40 -20.89 -3.38
C GLU A 18 -20.53 -19.64 -3.50
N GLY A 19 -21.05 -18.53 -2.98
CA GLY A 19 -20.31 -17.28 -2.81
C GLY A 19 -19.28 -17.40 -1.68
N GLY A 20 -18.38 -18.37 -1.76
CA GLY A 20 -17.11 -18.36 -1.04
C GLY A 20 -16.08 -17.69 -1.95
N TYR A 21 -15.37 -16.63 -1.58
CA TYR A 21 -15.09 -16.06 -0.28
C TYR A 21 -14.77 -14.60 -0.62
N ALA A 22 -15.60 -13.65 -0.20
CA ALA A 22 -15.02 -12.37 0.16
C ALA A 22 -14.20 -12.69 1.40
N VAL A 23 -12.93 -13.06 1.20
CA VAL A 23 -11.94 -13.05 2.28
C VAL A 23 -11.89 -11.58 2.67
N GLY A 24 -12.75 -11.22 3.63
CA GLY A 24 -12.59 -10.00 4.39
C GLY A 24 -11.15 -10.04 4.84
N MET A 25 -10.31 -9.22 4.21
CA MET A 25 -9.08 -8.80 4.82
C MET A 25 -9.52 -7.98 6.02
N GLU A 26 -9.96 -8.68 7.08
CA GLU A 26 -10.05 -8.17 8.42
C GLU A 26 -8.63 -7.69 8.71
N GLN A 27 -8.36 -6.41 8.42
CA GLN A 27 -7.18 -5.78 8.95
C GLN A 27 -7.37 -5.86 10.45
N ASP A 28 -6.67 -6.80 11.06
CA ASP A 28 -6.63 -6.94 12.50
C ASP A 28 -5.99 -5.69 13.08
N THR A 29 -6.80 -4.67 13.34
CA THR A 29 -6.39 -3.43 14.01
C THR A 29 -6.41 -3.59 15.53
N SER A 30 -6.77 -4.78 16.04
CA SER A 30 -6.86 -5.06 17.48
C SER A 30 -5.48 -5.24 18.11
N SER A 31 -4.51 -5.73 17.34
CA SER A 31 -3.12 -5.83 17.75
C SER A 31 -2.39 -4.51 17.49
N LYS A 32 -2.09 -3.76 18.56
CA LYS A 32 -1.08 -2.69 18.51
C LYS A 32 0.29 -3.36 18.38
N LEU A 33 0.64 -3.79 17.16
CA LEU A 33 1.99 -4.24 16.87
C LEU A 33 2.97 -3.13 17.25
N SER A 34 4.03 -3.49 17.97
CA SER A 34 5.11 -2.55 18.20
C SER A 34 5.75 -2.18 16.87
N VAL A 35 6.40 -1.02 16.82
CA VAL A 35 7.11 -0.58 15.61
C VAL A 35 8.23 -1.57 15.28
N GLU A 36 8.84 -2.16 16.29
CA GLU A 36 9.82 -3.24 16.18
C GLU A 36 9.24 -4.49 15.51
N ASP A 37 8.04 -4.93 15.91
CA ASP A 37 7.37 -6.08 15.29
C ASP A 37 7.03 -5.82 13.82
N ILE A 38 6.63 -4.59 13.50
CA ILE A 38 6.39 -4.17 12.12
C ILE A 38 7.69 -4.25 11.31
N HIS A 39 8.80 -3.74 11.84
CA HIS A 39 10.09 -3.83 11.17
C HIS A 39 10.53 -5.27 10.93
N ALA A 40 10.40 -6.14 11.95
CA ALA A 40 10.73 -7.55 11.85
C ALA A 40 9.85 -8.27 10.79
N ARG A 41 8.53 -8.04 10.82
CA ARG A 41 7.58 -8.60 9.84
C ARG A 41 7.86 -8.15 8.42
N MET A 42 8.33 -6.91 8.24
CA MET A 42 8.69 -6.35 6.93
C MET A 42 10.12 -6.70 6.50
N GLY A 43 10.90 -7.42 7.32
CA GLY A 43 12.30 -7.73 7.04
C GLY A 43 13.21 -6.49 7.02
N LEU A 44 12.82 -5.41 7.71
CA LEU A 44 13.54 -4.15 7.74
C LEU A 44 14.59 -4.16 8.85
N ALA A 45 15.86 -4.03 8.48
CA ALA A 45 16.95 -3.82 9.43
C ALA A 45 17.11 -2.32 9.73
N VAL A 46 16.68 -1.88 10.91
CA VAL A 46 16.83 -0.48 11.34
C VAL A 46 18.08 -0.32 12.22
N THR A 47 19.19 0.06 11.61
CA THR A 47 20.46 0.31 12.33
C THR A 47 20.50 1.70 12.96
N ASP A 48 21.28 1.84 14.04
CA ASP A 48 21.43 3.14 14.72
C ASP A 48 22.11 4.19 13.84
N GLU A 49 23.04 3.77 12.98
CA GLU A 49 23.66 4.62 11.99
C GLU A 49 22.64 5.11 10.95
N GLY A 50 21.75 4.23 10.48
CA GLY A 50 20.66 4.58 9.58
C GLY A 50 19.70 5.59 10.21
N LYS A 51 19.35 5.40 11.49
CA LYS A 51 18.56 6.37 12.26
C LYS A 51 19.27 7.72 12.37
N ALA A 52 20.59 7.72 12.62
CA ALA A 52 21.38 8.95 12.70
C ALA A 52 21.39 9.72 11.37
N ARG A 53 21.62 9.02 10.25
CA ARG A 53 21.55 9.61 8.90
C ARG A 53 20.15 10.16 8.58
N ALA A 54 19.10 9.45 8.95
CA ALA A 54 17.72 9.92 8.77
C ALA A 54 17.45 11.21 9.56
N ARG A 55 17.89 11.28 10.83
CA ARG A 55 17.81 12.50 11.66
C ARG A 55 18.58 13.67 11.04
N GLN A 56 19.79 13.42 10.53
CA GLN A 56 20.59 14.45 9.88
C GLN A 56 19.91 15.01 8.63
N ARG A 57 19.37 14.14 7.76
CA ARG A 57 18.60 14.55 6.57
C ARG A 57 17.41 15.42 6.94
N ARG A 58 16.66 15.02 7.97
CA ARG A 58 15.52 15.79 8.47
C ARG A 58 15.94 17.19 8.94
N ARG A 59 16.98 17.28 9.77
CA ARG A 59 17.51 18.59 10.24
C ARG A 59 17.98 19.47 9.09
N ARG A 60 18.65 18.89 8.09
CA ARG A 60 19.07 19.63 6.88
C ARG A 60 17.88 20.15 6.10
N ALA A 61 16.84 19.33 5.92
CA ALA A 61 15.60 19.74 5.26
C ALA A 61 14.86 20.82 6.06
N GLU A 62 14.82 20.74 7.39
CA GLU A 62 14.24 21.76 8.25
C GLU A 62 14.99 23.10 8.13
N ARG A 63 16.32 23.09 8.12
CA ARG A 63 17.14 24.30 7.91
C ARG A 63 16.98 24.91 6.52
N ALA A 64 16.73 24.09 5.50
CA ALA A 64 16.54 24.55 4.13
C ALA A 64 15.13 25.10 3.86
N ARG A 65 14.18 24.96 4.81
CA ARG A 65 12.84 25.51 4.65
C ARG A 65 12.86 27.00 5.00
N ASP A 66 12.69 27.84 3.98
CA ASP A 66 12.28 29.22 4.18
C ASP A 66 10.78 29.25 4.50
N THR A 67 10.46 29.18 5.79
CA THR A 67 9.08 29.18 6.28
C THR A 67 8.38 30.52 6.02
N GLU A 68 9.14 31.61 6.06
CA GLU A 68 8.61 32.97 5.92
C GLU A 68 8.32 33.30 4.47
N GLY A 69 9.27 33.05 3.55
CA GLY A 69 9.04 33.21 2.12
C GLY A 69 7.95 32.28 1.58
N ARG A 70 7.85 31.05 2.12
CA ARG A 70 6.73 30.15 1.78
C ARG A 70 5.39 30.68 2.28
N ALA A 71 5.32 31.22 3.49
CA ALA A 71 4.09 31.80 4.03
C ALA A 71 3.66 33.04 3.23
N ALA A 72 4.61 33.92 2.90
CA ALA A 72 4.39 35.11 2.08
C ALA A 72 3.90 34.74 0.66
N PHE A 73 4.50 33.74 0.02
CA PHE A 73 4.06 33.22 -1.27
C PHE A 73 2.62 32.69 -1.22
N LEU A 74 2.28 31.88 -0.21
CA LEU A 74 0.92 31.36 -0.03
C LEU A 74 -0.10 32.46 0.24
N ALA A 75 0.28 33.50 0.99
CA ALA A 75 -0.55 34.67 1.20
C ALA A 75 -0.82 35.41 -0.13
N GLY A 76 0.23 35.62 -0.95
CA GLY A 76 0.11 36.23 -2.27
C GLY A 76 -0.80 35.48 -3.24
N LEU A 77 -0.81 34.15 -3.20
CA LEU A 77 -1.73 33.34 -3.99
C LEU A 77 -3.20 33.53 -3.59
N ARG A 78 -3.48 33.69 -2.29
CA ARG A 78 -4.85 33.90 -1.77
C ARG A 78 -5.41 35.27 -2.13
N SER A 79 -4.54 36.27 -2.28
CA SER A 79 -4.94 37.64 -2.60
C SER A 79 -5.08 37.93 -4.10
N ARG A 80 -4.82 36.95 -4.97
CA ARG A 80 -4.83 37.17 -6.41
C ARG A 80 -6.28 37.05 -6.94
N PRO A 81 -6.86 38.12 -7.53
CA PRO A 81 -8.18 38.03 -8.14
C PRO A 81 -8.13 37.11 -9.37
N ALA A 82 -9.22 36.38 -9.59
CA ALA A 82 -9.41 35.43 -10.70
C ALA A 82 -9.42 36.10 -12.07
#